data_AF-K1RNV2-F1
#
_entry.id   AF-K1RNV2-F1
#
_cell.length_a   1.000
_cell.length_b   1.000
_cell.length_c   1.000
_cell.angle_alpha   90.00
_cell.angle_beta   90.00
_cell.angle_gamma   90.00
#
_symmetry.space_group_name_H-M   'P 1'
#
loop_
_entity.id
_entity.type
_entity.pdbx_description
1 polymer ?
#
loop_
_entity_poly.entity_id
_entity_poly.type
_entity_poly.pdbx_seq_one_letter_code
_entity_poly.pdbx_strand_id
1 'polypeptide(L)' 'MPVFKNESNGTWYVMARYVNWKGERKQKCKRGFSTKKEAQEWERMFQLQNSSDMDERRGLQLGV' A
#
# COMPACT_ATOMS: atom_id res chain seq x y z
N MET A 1 5.19 10.10 1.90
CA MET A 1 5.62 8.76 1.41
C MET A 1 7.08 8.83 0.99
N PRO A 2 7.92 7.89 1.42
CA PRO A 2 9.29 7.80 0.95
C PRO A 2 9.28 7.04 -0.39
N VAL A 3 9.03 7.78 -1.47
CA VAL A 3 9.18 7.29 -2.84
C VAL A 3 10.64 7.48 -3.20
N PHE A 4 11.32 6.40 -3.51
CA PHE A 4 12.76 6.41 -3.70
C PHE A 4 13.08 6.18 -5.17
N LYS A 5 14.03 6.96 -5.67
CA LYS A 5 14.57 6.80 -7.01
C LYS A 5 15.79 5.89 -6.92
N ASN A 6 15.84 4.87 -7.76
CA ASN A 6 17.04 4.08 -7.94
C ASN A 6 17.90 4.78 -9.00
N GLU A 7 19.01 5.38 -8.59
CA GLU A 7 19.89 6.12 -9.49
C GLU A 7 20.61 5.22 -10.49
N SER A 8 20.81 3.94 -10.16
CA SER A 8 21.48 2.98 -11.04
C SER A 8 20.65 2.61 -12.28
N ASN A 9 19.32 2.48 -12.13
CA ASN A 9 18.44 2.00 -13.20
C ASN A 9 17.40 3.05 -13.63
N GLY A 10 17.42 4.25 -13.02
CA GLY A 10 16.41 5.29 -13.25
C GLY A 10 14.99 4.94 -12.83
N THR A 11 14.78 3.80 -12.16
CA THR A 11 13.46 3.30 -11.77
C THR A 11 13.06 3.76 -10.38
N TRP A 12 11.77 3.98 -10.19
CA TRP A 12 11.19 4.37 -8.92
C TRP A 12 10.63 3.14 -8.20
N TYR A 13 10.70 3.16 -6.87
CA TYR A 13 10.07 2.16 -6.03
C TYR A 13 9.30 2.79 -4.89
N VAL A 14 8.23 2.09 -4.49
CA VAL A 14 7.33 2.49 -3.41
C VAL A 14 7.17 1.34 -2.42
N MET A 15 7.09 1.70 -1.15
CA MET A 15 6.83 0.78 -0.05
C MET A 15 5.55 1.19 0.64
N ALA A 16 4.49 0.39 0.44
CA ALA A 16 3.25 0.54 1.18
C ALA A 16 3.30 -0.37 2.41
N ARG A 17 3.04 0.21 3.59
CA ARG A 17 2.90 -0.53 4.84
C ARG A 17 1.43 -0.52 5.23
N TYR A 18 0.88 -1.68 5.54
CA TYR A 18 -0.52 -1.81 5.94
C TYR A 18 -0.65 -2.87 7.04
N VAL A 19 -1.70 -2.74 7.84
CA VAL A 19 -2.05 -3.70 8.87
C VAL A 19 -3.28 -4.42 8.38
N ASN A 20 -3.22 -5.75 8.33
CA ASN A 20 -4.40 -6.54 7.98
C ASN A 20 -5.37 -6.62 9.16
N TRP A 21 -6.54 -7.19 8.94
CA TRP A 21 -7.59 -7.32 9.95
C TRP A 21 -7.16 -8.24 11.11
N LYS A 22 -6.16 -9.09 10.90
CA LYS A 22 -5.53 -9.94 11.93
C LYS A 22 -4.51 -9.19 12.80
N GLY A 23 -4.24 -7.91 12.53
CA GLY A 23 -3.22 -7.13 13.22
C GLY A 23 -1.78 -7.38 12.75
N GLU A 24 -1.58 -8.19 11.70
CA GLU A 24 -0.27 -8.41 11.12
C GLU A 24 0.16 -7.20 10.28
N ARG A 25 1.36 -6.69 10.57
CA ARG A 25 1.99 -5.62 9.78
C ARG A 25 2.55 -6.26 8.50
N LYS A 26 1.94 -5.96 7.36
CA LYS A 26 2.45 -6.37 6.05
C LYS A 26 3.12 -5.19 5.37
N GLN A 27 4.19 -5.49 4.65
CA GLN A 27 4.86 -4.53 3.80
C GLN A 27 4.77 -5.03 2.36
N LYS A 28 4.31 -4.16 1.47
CA LYS A 28 4.30 -4.42 0.03
C LYS A 28 5.25 -3.44 -0.63
N CYS A 29 6.31 -3.98 -1.21
CA CYS A 29 7.29 -3.23 -1.96
C CYS A 29 7.01 -3.46 -3.45
N LYS A 30 6.72 -2.40 -4.20
CA LYS A 30 6.59 -2.45 -5.66
C LYS A 30 7.69 -1.60 -6.26
N ARG A 31 8.47 -2.21 -7.15
CA ARG A 31 9.62 -1.61 -7.85
C ARG A 31 9.39 -1.63 -9.35
N GLY A 32 10.10 -0.76 -10.08
CA GLY A 32 10.07 -0.72 -11.54
C GLY A 32 9.11 0.32 -12.10
N PHE A 33 8.74 1.34 -11.33
CA PHE A 33 7.96 2.46 -11.86
C PHE A 33 8.84 3.37 -12.69
N SER A 34 8.35 3.81 -13.85
CA SER A 34 9.05 4.77 -14.70
C SER A 34 9.00 6.18 -14.10
N THR A 35 7.89 6.50 -13.42
CA THR A 35 7.65 7.82 -12.85
C THR A 35 7.28 7.79 -11.37
N LYS A 36 7.57 8.89 -10.66
CA LYS A 36 7.10 9.10 -9.29
C LYS A 36 5.57 9.09 -9.19
N LYS A 37 4.89 9.60 -10.22
CA LYS A 37 3.41 9.69 -10.25
C LYS A 37 2.77 8.31 -10.25
N GLU A 38 3.22 7.38 -11.08
CA GLU A 38 2.72 6.00 -11.06
C GLU A 38 2.97 5.32 -9.71
N ALA A 39 4.14 5.56 -9.11
CA ALA A 39 4.47 5.01 -7.79
C ALA A 39 3.52 5.55 -6.69
N GLN A 40 3.12 6.82 -6.78
CA GLN A 40 2.13 7.42 -5.87
C GLN A 40 0.71 6.90 -6.13
N GLU A 41 0.30 6.79 -7.39
CA GLU A 41 -1.02 6.28 -7.76
C GLU A 41 -1.21 4.83 -7.29
N TRP A 42 -0.17 4.00 -7.45
CA TRP A 42 -0.19 2.62 -6.98
C TRP A 42 -0.42 2.54 -5.47
N GLU A 43 0.24 3.40 -4.68
CA GLU A 43 0.09 3.41 -3.23
C GLU A 43 -1.32 3.87 -2.82
N ARG A 44 -1.87 4.88 -3.50
CA ARG A 44 -3.24 5.35 -3.27
C ARG A 44 -4.28 4.28 -3.62
N MET A 45 -4.13 3.63 -4.78
CA MET A 45 -4.99 2.52 -5.19
C MET A 45 -4.86 1.34 -4.24
N PHE A 46 -3.65 1.04 -3.78
CA PHE A 46 -3.39 -0.05 -2.83
C PHE A 46 -4.06 0.23 -1.48
N GLN A 47 -3.98 1.46 -0.98
CA GLN A 47 -4.65 1.85 0.25
C GLN A 47 -6.16 1.77 0.10
N LEU A 48 -6.72 2.25 -1.02
CA LEU A 48 -8.15 2.18 -1.31
C LEU A 48 -8.66 0.73 -1.35
N GLN A 49 -7.96 -0.13 -2.08
CA GLN A 49 -8.29 -1.57 -2.17
C GLN A 49 -8.19 -2.25 -0.80
N ASN A 50 -7.17 -1.93 -0.02
CA ASN A 50 -6.97 -2.50 1.30
C ASN A 50 -7.96 -1.95 2.34
N SER A 51 -8.40 -0.69 2.22
CA SER A 51 -9.45 -0.14 3.08
C SER A 51 -10.81 -0.77 2.79
N SER A 52 -11.15 -1.01 1.51
CA SER A 52 -12.41 -1.64 1.14
C SER A 52 -12.51 -3.09 1.64
N ASP A 53 -11.42 -3.86 1.55
CA ASP A 53 -11.36 -5.25 2.04
C ASP A 53 -11.45 -5.33 3.58
N MET A 54 -10.99 -4.30 4.29
CA MET A 54 -11.00 -4.22 5.75
C MET A 54 -12.35 -3.77 6.34
N ASP A 55 -13.14 -3.00 5.58
CA ASP A 55 -14.42 -2.45 6.03
C ASP A 55 -15.52 -3.54 6.04
N GLU A 56 -15.53 -4.45 5.07
CA GLU A 56 -16.53 -5.54 4.98
C GLU A 56 -16.49 -6.55 6.16
N ARG A 57 -15.43 -6.56 6.98
CA ARG A 57 -15.30 -7.48 8.14
C ARG A 57 -15.37 -6.82 9.50
N ARG A 58 -15.40 -5.48 9.57
CA ARG A 58 -15.45 -4.75 10.86
C ARG A 58 -16.87 -4.49 11.38
N GLY A 59 -17.90 -4.77 10.57
CA GLY A 59 -19.30 -4.59 10.94
C GLY A 59 -19.90 -5.63 11.91
N LEU A 60 -19.13 -6.59 12.45
CA LEU A 60 -19.68 -7.71 13.24
C LEU A 60 -19.06 -7.90 14.64
N GLN A 61 -18.29 -6.94 15.17
CA GLN A 61 -17.72 -7.06 16.51
C GLN A 61 -17.87 -5.78 17.35
N LEU A 62 -19.03 -5.14 17.32
CA LEU A 62 -19.47 -4.18 18.35
C LEU A 62 -20.95 -4.45 18.64
N GLY A 63 -21.21 -5.56 19.31
CA GLY A 63 -22.55 -5.98 19.68
C GLY A 63 -22.57 -7.35 20.33
N VAL A 64 -21.91 -7.48 21.48
CA VAL A 64 -22.35 -8.19 22.71
C VAL A 64 -21.27 -8.04 23.78
#